data_AF-A0ABD5FB33-F1
#
_entry.id   AF-A0ABD5FB33-F1
#
_cell.length_a   1.000
_cell.length_b   1.000
_cell.length_c   1.000
_cell.angle_alpha   90.00
_cell.angle_beta   90.00
_cell.angle_gamma   90.00
#
_symmetry.space_group_name_H-M   'P 1'
#
loop_
_entity.id
_entity.type
_entity.pdbx_description
1 polymer ?
#
loop_
_entity_poly.entity_id
_entity_poly.type
_entity_poly.pdbx_seq_one_letter_code
_entity_poly.pdbx_strand_id
1 'polypeptide(L)'
;MDSFFENVGMLAIVFIIIYGYKKILEYYDFKYSGFYENEKVYKAADKFVQGAASDDVKALLTSCFDFDNEAADEILSRSLPHRTDKDGGYREFIKSVNRVLGVDVYSEQCHTH
;
A
#
# COMPACT_ATOMS: atom_id res chain seq x y z
N MET A 1 -34.82 16.26 37.16
CA MET A 1 -34.87 15.96 35.70
C MET A 1 -33.51 16.21 35.06
N ASP A 2 -32.68 17.13 35.58
CA ASP A 2 -31.37 17.47 35.01
C ASP A 2 -30.38 16.30 34.93
N SER A 3 -30.22 15.48 35.99
CA SER A 3 -29.32 14.31 35.91
C SER A 3 -29.76 13.25 34.89
N PHE A 4 -31.02 13.22 34.48
CA PHE A 4 -31.50 12.27 33.48
C PHE A 4 -31.08 12.72 32.08
N PHE A 5 -31.21 14.01 31.77
CA PHE A 5 -30.73 14.60 30.52
C PHE A 5 -29.20 14.59 30.43
N GLU A 6 -28.51 14.80 31.55
CA GLU A 6 -27.05 14.73 31.63
C GLU A 6 -26.51 13.32 31.32
N ASN A 7 -27.14 12.28 31.88
CA ASN A 7 -26.79 10.88 31.58
C ASN A 7 -27.10 10.48 30.14
N VAL A 8 -28.23 10.94 29.58
CA VAL A 8 -28.61 10.68 28.18
C VAL A 8 -27.64 11.37 27.22
N GLY A 9 -27.20 12.59 27.53
CA GLY A 9 -26.19 13.31 26.76
C GLY A 9 -24.84 12.59 26.76
N MET A 10 -24.41 12.08 27.93
CA MET A 10 -23.18 11.31 28.04
C MET A 10 -23.24 10.01 27.22
N LEU A 11 -24.35 9.28 27.28
CA LEU A 11 -24.58 8.08 26.45
C LEU A 11 -24.54 8.39 24.96
N ALA A 12 -25.16 9.49 24.51
CA ALA A 12 -25.15 9.88 23.11
C ALA A 12 -23.73 10.18 22.60
N ILE A 13 -22.90 10.85 23.40
CA ILE A 13 -21.50 11.12 23.07
C ILE A 13 -20.70 9.81 22.93
N VAL A 14 -20.90 8.86 23.85
CA VAL A 14 -20.26 7.54 23.79
C VAL A 14 -20.64 6.80 22.50
N PHE A 15 -21.93 6.81 22.12
CA PHE A 15 -22.36 6.19 20.87
C PHE A 15 -21.75 6.84 19.63
N ILE A 16 -21.61 8.17 19.60
CA ILE A 16 -20.96 8.88 18.49
C ILE A 16 -19.49 8.49 18.39
N ILE A 17 -18.77 8.40 19.52
CA ILE A 17 -17.36 7.98 19.54
C ILE A 17 -17.21 6.54 19.04
N ILE A 18 -18.03 5.61 19.53
CA ILE A 18 -18.00 4.21 19.10
C ILE A 18 -18.34 4.09 17.61
N TYR A 19 -19.37 4.79 17.14
CA TYR A 19 -19.76 4.78 15.73
C TYR A 19 -18.67 5.38 14.84
N GLY A 20 -18.08 6.51 15.26
CA GLY A 20 -16.96 7.13 14.56
C GLY A 20 -15.75 6.20 14.46
N TYR A 21 -15.36 5.58 15.58
CA TYR A 21 -14.26 4.61 15.63
C TYR A 21 -14.53 3.40 14.72
N LYS A 22 -15.72 2.80 14.81
CA LYS A 22 -16.12 1.68 13.95
C LYS A 22 -16.09 2.06 12.47
N LYS A 23 -16.60 3.25 12.12
CA LYS A 23 -16.65 3.71 10.74
C LYS A 23 -15.27 4.03 10.17
N ILE A 24 -14.36 4.53 11.01
CA ILE A 24 -12.95 4.67 10.65
C ILE A 24 -12.34 3.28 10.42
N LEU A 25 -12.52 2.34 11.36
CA LEU A 25 -12.05 0.96 11.20
C LEU A 25 -12.57 0.30 9.93
N GLU A 26 -13.86 0.41 9.63
CA GLU A 26 -14.45 -0.11 8.39
C GLU A 26 -13.92 0.60 7.15
N TYR A 27 -13.61 1.90 7.22
CA TYR A 27 -12.97 2.62 6.11
C TYR A 27 -11.54 2.13 5.87
N TYR A 28 -10.76 1.91 6.94
CA TYR A 28 -9.44 1.31 6.84
C TYR A 28 -9.55 -0.15 6.37
N ASP A 29 -10.43 -0.96 6.93
CA ASP A 29 -10.63 -2.35 6.52
C ASP A 29 -11.08 -2.43 5.05
N PHE A 30 -12.00 -1.58 4.59
CA PHE A 30 -12.39 -1.51 3.19
C PHE A 30 -11.24 -1.04 2.29
N LYS A 31 -10.53 0.02 2.67
CA LYS A 31 -9.37 0.53 1.93
C LYS A 31 -8.22 -0.48 1.87
N TYR A 32 -8.04 -1.30 2.90
CA TYR A 32 -6.94 -2.25 3.02
C TYR A 32 -7.31 -3.67 2.58
N SER A 33 -8.59 -4.02 2.56
CA SER A 33 -9.10 -5.24 1.94
C SER A 33 -8.89 -5.26 0.41
N GLY A 34 -8.55 -4.11 -0.19
CA GLY A 34 -8.07 -4.02 -1.58
C GLY A 34 -6.56 -4.27 -1.73
N PHE A 35 -5.76 -4.00 -0.70
CA PHE A 35 -4.30 -4.19 -0.70
C PHE A 35 -3.92 -5.63 -0.33
N TYR A 36 -4.38 -6.59 -1.13
CA TYR A 36 -3.77 -7.92 -1.11
C TYR A 36 -2.45 -7.87 -1.89
N GLU A 37 -1.45 -8.62 -1.41
CA GLU A 37 -0.21 -8.80 -2.15
C GLU A 37 -0.53 -9.27 -3.58
N ASN A 38 -0.28 -8.39 -4.54
CA ASN A 38 -0.49 -8.67 -5.95
C ASN A 38 0.77 -9.29 -6.53
N GLU A 39 0.71 -10.55 -6.96
CA GLU A 39 1.84 -11.27 -7.57
C GLU A 39 2.47 -10.50 -8.75
N LYS A 40 1.69 -9.67 -9.45
CA LYS A 40 2.21 -8.82 -10.54
C LYS A 40 3.25 -7.82 -10.08
N VAL A 41 3.20 -7.36 -8.82
CA VAL A 41 4.21 -6.46 -8.25
C VAL A 41 5.52 -7.22 -8.04
N TYR A 42 5.48 -8.43 -7.51
CA TYR A 42 6.66 -9.29 -7.42
C TYR A 42 7.23 -9.61 -8.81
N LYS A 43 6.37 -9.89 -9.80
CA LYS A 43 6.79 -10.07 -11.19
C LYS A 43 7.41 -8.80 -11.80
N ALA A 44 6.90 -7.62 -11.44
CA ALA A 44 7.48 -6.34 -11.86
C ALA A 44 8.86 -6.14 -11.23
N ALA A 45 9.03 -6.48 -9.95
CA ALA A 45 10.31 -6.46 -9.26
C ALA A 45 11.31 -7.44 -9.88
N ASP A 46 10.89 -8.67 -10.22
CA ASP A 46 11.74 -9.64 -10.90
C ASP A 46 12.19 -9.15 -12.28
N LYS A 47 11.28 -8.56 -13.06
CA LYS A 47 11.63 -7.95 -14.35
C LYS A 47 12.59 -6.78 -14.18
N PHE A 48 12.40 -5.97 -13.15
CA PHE A 48 13.29 -4.87 -12.82
C PHE A 48 14.72 -5.38 -12.55
N VAL A 49 14.86 -6.43 -11.74
CA VAL A 49 16.15 -7.10 -11.44
C VAL A 49 16.78 -7.73 -12.68
N GLN A 50 15.97 -8.38 -13.52
CA GLN A 50 16.43 -8.97 -14.79
C GLN A 50 16.86 -7.93 -15.83
N GLY A 51 16.67 -6.65 -15.52
CA GLY A 51 17.12 -5.57 -16.37
C GLY A 51 16.14 -5.24 -17.50
N ALA A 52 14.84 -5.49 -17.33
CA ALA A 52 13.82 -5.06 -18.28
C ALA A 52 13.81 -3.53 -18.48
N ALA A 53 13.19 -3.10 -19.58
CA ALA A 53 12.95 -1.68 -19.84
C ALA A 53 11.95 -1.12 -18.81
N SER A 54 12.12 0.15 -18.44
CA SER A 54 11.24 0.82 -17.48
C SER A 54 9.78 0.79 -17.93
N ASP A 55 9.51 0.90 -19.24
CA ASP A 55 8.17 0.85 -19.80
C ASP A 55 7.48 -0.52 -19.57
N ASP A 56 8.24 -1.62 -19.65
CA ASP A 56 7.71 -2.97 -19.40
C ASP A 56 7.37 -3.19 -17.92
N VAL A 57 8.20 -2.65 -17.03
CA VAL A 57 7.96 -2.71 -15.57
C VAL A 57 6.77 -1.81 -15.20
N LYS A 58 6.69 -0.62 -15.79
CA LYS A 58 5.58 0.32 -15.63
C LYS A 58 4.25 -0.27 -16.10
N ALA A 59 4.25 -0.96 -17.23
CA ALA A 59 3.05 -1.63 -17.74
C ALA A 59 2.54 -2.72 -16.79
N LEU A 60 3.44 -3.44 -16.11
CA LEU A 60 3.05 -4.43 -15.09
C LEU A 60 2.45 -3.75 -13.85
N LEU A 61 3.10 -2.69 -13.34
CA LEU A 61 2.61 -1.94 -12.18
C LEU A 61 1.22 -1.33 -12.46
N THR A 62 1.07 -0.63 -13.57
CA THR A 62 -0.21 0.02 -13.96
C THR A 62 -1.32 -0.96 -14.33
N SER A 63 -1.00 -2.24 -14.54
CA SER A 63 -2.00 -3.31 -14.67
C SER A 63 -2.57 -3.79 -13.34
N CYS A 64 -2.03 -3.30 -12.22
CA CYS A 64 -2.60 -3.48 -10.88
C CYS A 64 -3.48 -2.27 -10.59
N PHE A 65 -4.63 -2.52 -9.94
CA PHE A 65 -5.58 -1.46 -9.62
C PHE A 65 -5.01 -0.39 -8.68
N ASP A 66 -4.01 -0.78 -7.87
CA ASP A 66 -3.43 0.06 -6.82
C ASP A 66 -2.43 1.12 -7.33
N PHE A 67 -2.00 1.04 -8.60
CA PHE A 67 -1.00 1.95 -9.16
C PHE A 67 -1.50 2.62 -10.45
N ASP A 68 -1.51 3.94 -10.45
CA ASP A 68 -1.62 4.73 -11.67
C ASP A 68 -0.23 4.97 -12.32
N ASN A 69 -0.20 5.69 -13.44
CA ASN A 69 1.04 5.99 -14.15
C ASN A 69 2.02 6.83 -13.32
N GLU A 70 1.50 7.75 -12.50
CA GLU A 70 2.32 8.65 -11.69
C GLU A 70 2.99 7.87 -10.55
N ALA A 71 2.22 7.03 -9.85
CA ALA A 71 2.71 6.10 -8.85
C ALA A 71 3.78 5.15 -9.42
N ALA A 72 3.55 4.60 -10.61
CA ALA A 72 4.52 3.71 -11.26
C ALA A 72 5.81 4.43 -11.67
N ASP A 73 5.73 5.67 -12.15
CA ASP A 73 6.90 6.50 -12.44
C ASP A 73 7.68 6.85 -11.17
N GLU A 74 6.97 7.16 -10.08
CA GLU A 74 7.58 7.42 -8.79
C GLU A 74 8.35 6.19 -8.28
N ILE A 75 7.73 5.01 -8.29
CA ILE A 75 8.37 3.74 -7.90
C ILE A 75 9.66 3.54 -8.69
N LEU A 76 9.60 3.68 -10.02
CA LEU A 76 10.76 3.50 -10.90
C LEU A 76 11.85 4.54 -10.61
N SER A 77 11.50 5.83 -10.48
CA SER A 77 12.46 6.90 -10.21
C SER A 77 13.25 6.68 -8.92
N ARG A 78 12.60 6.12 -7.89
CA ARG A 78 13.22 5.78 -6.60
C ARG A 78 14.06 4.52 -6.69
N SER A 79 13.67 3.56 -7.53
CA SER A 79 14.32 2.24 -7.61
C SER A 79 15.51 2.19 -8.57
N LEU A 80 15.47 2.96 -9.67
CA LEU A 80 16.49 2.97 -10.71
C LEU A 80 17.94 3.18 -10.20
N PRO A 81 18.20 4.08 -9.24
CA PRO A 81 19.54 4.25 -8.67
C PRO A 81 20.11 3.00 -7.98
N HIS A 82 19.24 2.09 -7.56
CA HIS A 82 19.58 0.88 -6.79
C HIS A 82 19.73 -0.37 -7.66
N ARG A 83 19.60 -0.26 -8.99
CA ARG A 83 19.67 -1.40 -9.92
C ARG A 83 21.01 -2.16 -9.87
N THR A 84 22.06 -1.51 -9.36
CA THR A 84 23.40 -2.10 -9.18
C THR A 84 23.63 -2.72 -7.80
N ASP A 85 22.62 -2.69 -6.92
CA ASP A 85 22.71 -3.30 -5.60
C ASP A 85 22.86 -4.83 -5.72
N LYS A 86 23.27 -5.47 -4.62
CA LYS A 86 23.61 -6.91 -4.62
C LYS A 86 22.47 -7.83 -5.06
N ASP A 87 21.23 -7.39 -4.89
CA ASP A 87 19.99 -8.06 -5.27
C ASP A 87 19.38 -7.51 -6.57
N GLY A 88 20.15 -6.72 -7.34
CA GLY A 88 19.66 -6.02 -8.54
C GLY A 88 18.67 -4.88 -8.24
N GLY A 89 18.57 -4.44 -6.98
CA GLY A 89 17.66 -3.40 -6.53
C GLY A 89 16.26 -3.90 -6.17
N TYR A 90 16.06 -5.21 -6.07
CA TYR A 90 14.77 -5.83 -5.71
C TYR A 90 14.18 -5.23 -4.44
N ARG A 91 14.96 -5.19 -3.37
CA ARG A 91 14.48 -4.75 -2.06
C ARG A 91 14.10 -3.28 -2.05
N GLU A 92 14.90 -2.43 -2.70
CA GLU A 92 14.58 -1.00 -2.81
C GLU A 92 13.39 -0.76 -3.75
N PHE A 93 13.14 -1.63 -4.73
CA PHE A 93 11.92 -1.62 -5.52
C PHE A 93 10.69 -1.91 -4.66
N ILE A 94 10.70 -2.98 -3.88
CA ILE A 94 9.58 -3.32 -2.99
C ILE A 94 9.35 -2.24 -1.93
N LYS A 95 10.41 -1.69 -1.34
CA LYS A 95 10.29 -0.53 -0.42
C LYS A 95 9.66 0.68 -1.10
N SER A 96 10.04 0.96 -2.35
CA SER A 96 9.47 2.08 -3.11
C SER A 96 7.98 1.87 -3.35
N VAL A 97 7.56 0.63 -3.65
CA VAL A 97 6.14 0.25 -3.76
C VAL A 97 5.39 0.52 -2.45
N ASN A 98 5.86 -0.03 -1.33
CA ASN A 98 5.22 0.16 -0.02
C ASN A 98 5.15 1.64 0.37
N ARG A 99 6.20 2.41 0.04
CA ARG A 99 6.26 3.84 0.32
C ARG A 99 5.23 4.65 -0.49
N VAL A 100 5.03 4.32 -1.77
CA VAL A 100 4.03 4.97 -2.63
C VAL A 100 2.61 4.60 -2.20
N LEU A 101 2.39 3.36 -1.75
CA LEU A 101 1.12 2.96 -1.13
C LEU A 101 0.90 3.60 0.25
N GLY A 102 1.98 4.04 0.91
CA GLY A 102 1.97 4.56 2.27
C GLY A 102 1.75 3.49 3.34
N VAL A 103 1.85 2.21 2.97
CA VAL A 103 1.56 1.04 3.80
C VAL A 103 2.52 -0.10 3.46
N ASP A 104 2.96 -0.83 4.47
CA ASP A 104 3.91 -1.94 4.30
C ASP A 104 3.14 -3.24 3.98
N VAL A 105 2.81 -3.42 2.70
CA VAL A 105 1.99 -4.53 2.20
C VAL A 105 2.85 -5.65 1.63
N TYR A 106 3.92 -5.31 0.92
CA TYR A 106 4.76 -6.27 0.21
C TYR A 106 6.02 -6.62 1.03
N SER A 107 6.32 -7.91 1.11
CA SER A 107 7.53 -8.40 1.76
C SER A 107 8.80 -8.10 0.95
N GLU A 108 9.79 -7.52 1.62
CA GLU A 108 11.15 -7.34 1.08
C GLU A 108 11.91 -8.66 0.85
N GLN A 109 11.41 -9.77 1.43
CA GLN A 109 12.04 -11.07 1.25
C GLN A 109 11.76 -11.57 -0.16
N CYS A 110 12.80 -11.64 -0.98
CA CYS A 110 12.72 -12.19 -2.33
C CYS A 110 12.13 -13.61 -2.27
N HIS A 111 10.91 -13.78 -2.76
CA HIS A 111 10.28 -15.08 -2.94
C HIS A 111 10.96 -15.79 -4.10
N THR A 112 12.11 -16.41 -3.84
CA THR A 112 12.70 -17.38 -4.76
C THR A 112 11.73 -18.54 -4.89
N HIS A 113 11.01 -18.59 -6.01
CA HIS A 113 10.10 -19.67 -6.36
C HIS A 113 10.76 -20.67 -7.31
#